data_AF-A0A832S7I4-F1
#
_entry.id   AF-A0A832S7I4-F1
#
_cell.length_a   1.000
_cell.length_b   1.000
_cell.length_c   1.000
_cell.angle_alpha   90.00
_cell.angle_beta   90.00
_cell.angle_gamma   90.00
#
_symmetry.space_group_name_H-M   'P 1'
#
loop_
_entity.id
_entity.type
_entity.pdbx_description
1 polymer ?
#
loop_
_entity_poly.entity_id
_entity_poly.type
_entity_poly.pdbx_seq_one_letter_code
_entity_poly.pdbx_strand_id
1 'polypeptide(L)' 'MTKRKTGHDYEISDELWTKIKALLPLPKPKKKAGRPREDDRKIMNGIFYLLRTGCQWKALPRCYG' A
#
# COMPACT_ATOMS: atom_id res chain seq x y z
N MET A 1 3.54 11.32 -29.57
CA MET A 1 2.63 10.38 -28.88
C MET A 1 3.33 9.86 -27.63
N THR A 2 3.25 10.61 -26.53
CA THR A 2 3.87 10.24 -25.25
C THR A 2 3.06 9.11 -24.63
N LYS A 3 3.64 7.91 -24.53
CA LYS A 3 3.02 6.80 -23.80
C LYS A 3 2.79 7.26 -22.36
N ARG A 4 1.55 7.59 -21.99
CA ARG A 4 1.17 7.73 -20.58
C ARG A 4 1.44 6.37 -19.96
N LYS A 5 2.43 6.27 -19.09
CA LYS A 5 2.50 5.13 -18.19
C LYS A 5 1.20 5.17 -17.41
N THR A 6 0.32 4.19 -17.59
CA THR A 6 -0.73 3.89 -16.63
C THR A 6 -0.04 3.35 -15.37
N GLY A 7 0.68 4.22 -14.67
CA GLY A 7 0.88 4.06 -13.25
C GLY A 7 -0.41 4.54 -12.62
N HIS A 8 -1.02 3.75 -11.76
CA HIS A 8 -2.11 4.25 -10.93
C HIS A 8 -1.59 5.54 -10.26
N ASP A 9 -2.21 6.71 -10.52
CA ASP A 9 -1.76 8.03 -10.00
C ASP A 9 -1.69 8.10 -8.46
N TYR A 10 -2.07 7.00 -7.80
CA TYR A 10 -2.23 6.81 -6.37
C TYR A 10 -1.42 5.62 -5.83
N GLU A 11 -0.36 5.20 -6.53
CA GLU A 11 0.60 4.21 -6.02
C GLU A 11 1.94 4.84 -5.64
N ILE A 12 2.60 4.24 -4.66
CA ILE A 12 3.90 4.70 -4.18
C ILE A 12 4.99 4.26 -5.16
N SER A 13 5.88 5.20 -5.53
CA SER A 13 7.04 4.91 -6.37
C SER A 13 7.98 3.90 -5.70
N ASP A 14 8.66 3.08 -6.50
CA ASP A 14 9.60 2.07 -5.98
C ASP A 14 10.73 2.70 -5.13
N GLU A 15 11.19 3.89 -5.51
CA GLU A 15 12.23 4.63 -4.77
C GLU A 15 11.75 5.04 -3.37
N LEU A 16 10.52 5.58 -3.28
CA LEU A 16 9.94 5.97 -2.00
C LEU A 16 9.64 4.74 -1.15
N TRP A 17 9.11 3.69 -1.78
CA TRP A 17 8.84 2.42 -1.12
C TRP A 17 10.11 1.81 -0.52
N THR A 18 11.24 1.87 -1.22
CA THR A 18 12.52 1.35 -0.72
C THR A 18 12.96 2.05 0.57
N LYS A 19 12.78 3.37 0.65
CA LYS A 19 13.09 4.16 1.86
C LYS A 19 12.15 3.81 3.01
N ILE A 20 10.85 3.69 2.73
CA ILE A 20 9.82 3.34 3.72
C ILE A 20 10.06 1.93 4.27
N LYS A 21 10.29 0.95 3.38
CA LYS A 21 10.47 -0.46 3.74
C LYS A 21 11.63 -0.66 4.71
N ALA A 22 12.70 0.12 4.57
CA ALA A 22 13.84 0.08 5.48
C ALA A 22 13.51 0.52 6.92
N LEU A 23 12.45 1.33 7.09
CA LEU A 23 12.00 1.82 8.40
C LEU A 23 10.92 0.93 9.02
N LEU A 24 10.32 0.03 8.26
CA LEU A 24 9.29 -0.88 8.76
C LEU A 24 9.91 -1.97 9.64
N PRO A 25 9.29 -2.31 10.78
CA PRO A 25 9.76 -3.40 11.61
C PRO A 25 9.62 -4.73 10.86
N LEU A 26 10.61 -5.61 11.02
CA LEU A 26 10.55 -6.96 10.46
C LEU A 26 9.27 -7.68 10.95
N PRO A 27 8.57 -8.40 10.05
CA PRO A 27 7.36 -9.11 10.42
C PRO A 27 7.68 -10.15 11.49
N LYS A 28 7.06 -9.98 12.66
CA LYS A 28 7.21 -10.94 13.76
C LYS A 28 6.51 -12.24 13.40
N PRO A 29 7.13 -13.40 13.69
CA PRO A 29 6.45 -14.69 13.53
C PRO A 29 5.18 -14.70 14.37
N LYS A 30 4.05 -15.04 13.76
CA LYS A 30 2.75 -15.03 14.44
C LYS A 30 2.71 -16.17 15.47
N LYS A 31 2.41 -15.81 16.73
CA LYS A 31 2.17 -16.76 17.84
C LYS A 31 0.70 -17.20 17.97
N LYS A 32 -0.24 -16.53 17.30
CA LYS A 32 -1.70 -16.77 17.39
C LYS A 32 -2.36 -16.83 16.01
N ALA A 33 -3.44 -17.61 15.91
CA ALA A 33 -4.30 -17.69 14.73
C ALA A 33 -5.11 -16.40 14.52
N GLY A 34 -5.30 -15.99 13.26
CA GLY A 34 -6.04 -14.79 12.84
C GLY A 34 -5.78 -14.45 11.37
N ARG A 35 -6.47 -13.43 10.81
CA ARG A 35 -6.34 -13.04 9.38
C ARG A 35 -4.85 -12.88 9.01
N PRO A 36 -4.35 -13.55 7.96
CA PRO A 36 -2.97 -13.41 7.50
C PRO A 36 -2.58 -11.94 7.32
N ARG A 37 -1.30 -11.63 7.57
CA ARG A 37 -0.81 -10.28 7.29
C ARG A 37 -0.74 -10.14 5.77
N GLU A 38 -1.32 -9.07 5.25
CA GLU A 38 -1.24 -8.73 3.83
C GLU A 38 0.14 -8.10 3.52
N ASP A 39 0.49 -8.00 2.24
CA ASP A 39 1.71 -7.34 1.80
C ASP A 39 1.76 -5.86 2.24
N ASP A 40 2.86 -5.47 2.89
CA ASP A 40 3.03 -4.13 3.45
C ASP A 40 2.96 -3.02 2.39
N ARG A 41 3.44 -3.30 1.16
CA ARG A 41 3.38 -2.35 0.04
C ARG A 41 1.96 -2.11 -0.40
N LYS A 42 1.17 -3.18 -0.45
CA LYS A 42 -0.25 -3.13 -0.83
C LYS A 42 -1.06 -2.29 0.15
N ILE A 43 -0.85 -2.48 1.45
CA ILE A 43 -1.48 -1.67 2.50
C ILE A 43 -1.03 -0.20 2.42
N MET A 44 0.27 0.04 2.22
CA MET A 44 0.79 1.41 2.12
C MET A 44 0.25 2.16 0.90
N ASN A 45 0.09 1.47 -0.24
CA ASN A 45 -0.58 2.03 -1.41
C ASN A 45 -2.04 2.39 -1.12
N GLY A 46 -2.76 1.55 -0.37
CA GLY A 46 -4.14 1.84 0.07
C GLY A 46 -4.22 3.08 0.97
N ILE A 47 -3.28 3.23 1.90
CA ILE A 47 -3.18 4.44 2.76
C ILE A 47 -2.88 5.68 1.90
N PHE A 48 -1.94 5.57 0.95
CA PHE A 48 -1.61 6.68 0.06
C PHE A 48 -2.78 7.10 -0.82
N TYR A 49 -3.53 6.11 -1.35
CA TYR A 49 -4.77 6.35 -2.09
C TYR A 49 -5.80 7.11 -1.24
N LEU A 50 -6.01 6.67 0.00
CA LEU A 50 -6.89 7.33 0.97
C LEU A 50 -6.50 8.78 1.22
N LEU A 51 -5.22 9.02 1.49
CA LEU A 51 -4.70 10.37 1.76
C LEU A 51 -4.82 11.29 0.54
N ARG A 52 -4.68 10.75 -0.68
CA ARG A 52 -4.73 11.56 -1.90
C ARG A 52 -6.15 11.85 -2.37
N THR A 53 -7.07 10.91 -2.19
CA THR A 53 -8.47 11.03 -2.63
C THR A 53 -9.40 11.58 -1.55
N GLY A 54 -9.03 11.46 -0.27
CA GLY A 54 -9.89 11.81 0.86
C GLY A 54 -11.13 10.91 0.99
N CYS A 55 -11.13 9.74 0.35
CA CYS A 55 -12.27 8.83 0.41
C CYS A 55 -12.46 8.26 1.82
N GLN A 56 -13.63 7.68 2.08
CA GLN A 56 -13.85 6.96 3.34
C GLN A 56 -13.16 5.59 3.29
N TRP A 57 -12.72 5.07 4.44
CA TRP A 57 -12.10 3.73 4.52
C TRP A 57 -12.94 2.61 3.88
N LYS A 58 -14.28 2.68 4.00
CA LYS A 58 -15.20 1.70 3.38
C LYS A 58 -15.27 1.81 1.86
N ALA A 59 -14.91 2.96 1.30
CA ALA A 59 -14.87 3.22 -0.13
C ALA A 59 -13.49 2.93 -0.74
N LEU A 60 -12.53 2.44 0.05
CA LEU A 60 -11.24 2.04 -0.46
C LEU A 60 -11.39 0.88 -1.48
N PRO A 61 -10.70 0.93 -2.62
CA PRO A 61 -10.71 -0.18 -3.56
C PRO A 61 -10.33 -1.51 -2.90
N ARG A 62 -11.11 -2.57 -3.18
CA ARG A 62 -10.88 -3.92 -2.63
C ARG A 62 -9.53 -4.52 -3.02
N CYS A 63 -8.83 -3.95 -4.00
CA CYS A 63 -7.50 -4.36 -4.37
C CYS A 63 -6.43 -4.03 -3.32
N TYR A 64 -6.71 -3.18 -2.31
CA TYR A 64 -5.74 -2.86 -1.27
C TYR A 64 -5.87 -3.72 0.01
N GLY A 65 -7.00 -4.42 0.22
CA GLY A 65 -7.17 -5.42 1.29
C GLY A 65 -8.48 -5.39 2.05
#